data_AF-A0A562XBL7-F1
#
_entry.id   AF-A0A562XBL7-F1
#
_cell.length_a   1.000
_cell.length_b   1.000
_cell.length_c   1.000
_cell.angle_alpha   90.00
_cell.angle_beta   90.00
_cell.angle_gamma   90.00
#
_symmetry.space_group_name_H-M   'P 1'
#
loop_
_entity.id
_entity.type
_entity.pdbx_description
1 polymer ?
#
loop_
_entity_poly.entity_id
_entity_poly.type
_entity_poly.pdbx_seq_one_letter_code
_entity_poly.pdbx_strand_id
1 'polypeptide(L)'
;MQDLHINLTEQDYKTLQKLSTKYGVSKSNIIRKLLRDEKYTKTLEQIEIKNEIIAEFLLELVHIGKNINQIAYHLNINIFENNLENKIAEHLTQIKKICDETQKQIRSTK
;
A
#
# COMPACT_ATOMS: atom_id res chain seq x y z
N MET A 1 26.63 34.29 7.17
CA MET A 1 25.28 34.71 7.63
C MET A 1 24.94 35.98 6.85
N GLN A 2 23.77 36.09 6.25
CA GLN A 2 23.35 37.30 5.55
C GLN A 2 22.57 38.19 6.51
N ASP A 3 22.86 39.49 6.50
CA ASP A 3 22.13 40.48 7.30
C ASP A 3 20.86 40.90 6.57
N LEU A 4 19.77 41.01 7.33
CA LEU A 4 18.44 41.39 6.81
C LEU A 4 18.01 42.70 7.49
N HIS A 5 17.82 43.74 6.68
CA HIS A 5 17.17 44.97 7.11
C HIS A 5 15.67 44.89 6.86
N ILE A 6 14.87 45.10 7.91
CA ILE A 6 13.41 45.07 7.84
C ILE A 6 12.87 46.43 8.25
N ASN A 7 12.05 47.03 7.39
CA ASN A 7 11.32 48.25 7.72
C ASN A 7 9.98 47.85 8.35
N LEU A 8 9.68 48.44 9.51
CA LEU A 8 8.46 48.20 10.26
C LEU A 8 7.71 49.52 10.43
N THR A 9 6.38 49.45 10.45
CA THR A 9 5.60 50.59 10.93
C THR A 9 5.89 50.81 12.42
N GLU A 10 5.60 52.00 12.93
CA GLU A 10 5.78 52.28 14.37
C GLU A 10 4.95 51.33 15.24
N GLN A 11 3.76 50.95 14.77
CA GLN A 11 2.87 50.01 15.45
C GLN A 11 3.44 48.59 15.47
N ASP A 12 4.00 48.12 14.35
CA ASP A 12 4.64 46.80 14.27
C ASP A 12 5.88 46.74 15.16
N TYR A 13 6.68 47.81 15.18
CA TYR A 13 7.85 47.90 16.04
C TYR A 13 7.46 47.87 17.53
N LYS A 14 6.43 48.62 17.93
CA LYS A 14 5.88 48.57 19.31
C LYS A 14 5.41 47.17 19.67
N THR A 15 4.75 46.48 18.76
CA THR A 15 4.29 45.10 18.95
C THR A 15 5.47 44.14 19.13
N LEU A 16 6.47 44.22 18.25
CA LEU A 16 7.69 43.42 18.34
C LEU A 16 8.47 43.69 19.62
N GLN A 17 8.52 44.95 20.08
CA GLN A 17 9.10 45.34 21.37
C GLN A 17 8.36 44.69 22.53
N LYS A 18 7.01 44.76 22.56
CA LYS A 18 6.20 44.13 23.62
C LYS A 18 6.45 42.62 23.68
N LEU A 19 6.50 41.95 22.53
CA LEU A 19 6.78 40.50 22.44
C LEU A 19 8.18 40.17 22.95
N SER A 20 9.18 40.94 22.51
CA SER A 20 10.58 40.78 22.95
C SER A 20 10.70 40.89 24.47
N THR A 21 10.06 41.90 25.08
CA THR A 21 10.04 42.08 26.53
C THR A 21 9.27 40.94 27.23
N LYS A 22 8.08 40.58 26.74
CA LYS A 22 7.24 39.54 27.33
C LYS A 22 7.94 38.19 27.41
N TYR A 23 8.68 37.82 26.36
CA TYR A 23 9.34 36.51 26.27
C TYR A 23 10.80 36.53 26.69
N GLY A 24 11.38 37.69 27.03
CA GLY A 24 12.78 37.80 27.44
C GLY A 24 13.78 37.44 26.34
N VAL A 25 13.42 37.62 25.06
CA VAL A 25 14.27 37.27 23.90
C VAL A 25 14.41 38.45 22.94
N SER A 26 15.47 38.45 22.13
CA SER A 26 15.70 39.53 21.17
C SER A 26 14.64 39.58 20.08
N LYS A 27 14.41 40.77 19.50
CA LYS A 27 13.48 40.95 18.37
C LYS A 27 13.80 40.03 17.19
N SER A 28 15.08 39.89 16.87
CA SER A 28 15.54 38.98 15.81
C SER A 28 15.24 37.52 16.15
N ASN A 29 15.24 37.13 17.43
CA ASN A 29 14.82 35.79 17.84
C ASN A 29 13.31 35.60 17.61
N ILE A 30 12.48 36.57 17.99
CA ILE A 30 11.03 36.55 17.72
C ILE A 30 10.77 36.38 16.21
N ILE A 31 11.39 37.20 15.36
CA ILE A 31 11.20 37.13 13.90
C ILE A 31 11.66 35.77 13.35
N ARG A 32 12.84 35.29 13.77
CA ARG A 32 13.31 33.96 13.36
C ARG A 32 12.38 32.84 13.80
N LYS A 33 11.77 32.96 14.97
CA LYS A 33 10.83 31.97 15.49
C LYS A 33 9.55 31.96 14.67
N LEU A 34 8.98 33.12 14.35
CA LEU A 34 7.82 33.24 13.47
C LEU A 34 8.06 32.65 12.08
N LEU A 35 9.21 32.97 11.47
CA LEU A 35 9.60 32.40 10.16
C LEU A 35 9.78 30.88 10.21
N ARG A 36 10.26 30.36 11.34
CA ARG A 36 10.39 28.91 11.55
C ARG A 36 9.05 28.26 11.81
N ASP A 37 8.17 28.86 12.59
CA ASP A 37 6.86 28.33 12.91
C ASP A 37 6.03 28.13 11.63
N GLU A 38 6.02 29.11 10.72
CA GLU A 38 5.36 28.94 9.40
C GLU A 38 5.95 27.76 8.60
N LYS A 39 7.29 27.64 8.60
CA LYS A 39 7.98 26.53 7.94
C LYS A 39 7.64 25.19 8.60
N TYR A 40 7.54 25.14 9.92
CA TYR A 40 7.21 23.94 10.68
C TYR A 40 5.78 23.50 10.39
N THR A 41 4.81 24.42 10.40
CA THR A 41 3.41 24.09 10.07
C THR A 41 3.29 23.50 8.66
N LYS A 42 3.88 24.14 7.64
CA LYS A 42 3.91 23.59 6.27
C LYS A 42 4.59 22.23 6.19
N THR A 43 5.65 22.02 6.97
CA THR A 43 6.36 20.73 7.01
C THR A 43 5.48 19.65 7.66
N LEU A 44 4.74 19.99 8.71
CA LEU A 44 3.81 19.07 9.37
C LEU A 44 2.67 18.66 8.44
N GLU A 45 2.04 19.62 7.74
CA GLU A 45 1.01 19.33 6.72
C GLU A 45 1.54 18.36 5.64
N GLN A 46 2.77 18.59 5.16
CA GLN A 46 3.40 17.70 4.19
C GLN A 46 3.70 16.30 4.76
N ILE A 47 4.03 16.19 6.06
CA ILE A 47 4.24 14.91 6.72
C ILE A 47 2.92 14.16 6.87
N GLU A 48 1.84 14.83 7.23
CA GLU A 48 0.50 14.24 7.34
C GLU A 48 0.05 13.64 6.00
N ILE A 49 0.14 14.42 4.91
CA ILE A 49 -0.18 13.94 3.56
C ILE A 49 0.66 12.71 3.17
N LYS A 50 1.97 12.73 3.47
CA LYS A 50 2.84 11.58 3.19
C LYS A 50 2.45 10.34 4.00
N ASN A 51 2.06 10.52 5.25
CA ASN A 51 1.63 9.41 6.10
C ASN A 51 0.33 8.78 5.60
N GLU A 52 -0.62 9.58 5.11
CA GLU A 52 -1.84 9.08 4.47
C GLU A 52 -1.51 8.21 3.25
N ILE A 53 -0.65 8.69 2.35
CA ILE A 53 -0.21 7.94 1.17
C ILE A 53 0.50 6.63 1.57
N ILE A 54 1.35 6.66 2.60
CA ILE A 54 2.01 5.45 3.10
C ILE A 54 0.99 4.45 3.66
N ALA A 55 -0.02 4.92 4.38
CA ALA A 55 -1.07 4.05 4.92
C ALA A 55 -1.86 3.37 3.79
N GLU A 56 -2.20 4.09 2.74
CA GLU A 56 -2.84 3.53 1.54
C GLU A 56 -1.94 2.48 0.86
N PHE A 57 -0.65 2.78 0.71
CA PHE A 57 0.29 1.84 0.10
C PHE A 57 0.46 0.55 0.93
N LEU A 58 0.44 0.65 2.25
CA LEU A 58 0.47 -0.51 3.14
C LEU A 58 -0.78 -1.38 3.01
N LEU A 59 -1.96 -0.77 2.82
CA LEU A 59 -3.20 -1.52 2.55
C LEU A 59 -3.09 -2.30 1.24
N GLU A 60 -2.57 -1.68 0.18
CA GLU A 60 -2.35 -2.36 -1.10
C GLU A 60 -1.35 -3.52 -0.98
N LEU A 61 -0.27 -3.36 -0.20
CA LEU A 61 0.65 -4.46 0.07
C LEU A 61 -0.04 -5.63 0.81
N VAL A 62 -0.96 -5.35 1.72
CA VAL A 62 -1.78 -6.38 2.38
C VAL A 62 -2.67 -7.10 1.37
N HIS A 63 -3.29 -6.38 0.43
CA HIS A 63 -4.09 -6.98 -0.64
C HIS A 63 -3.25 -7.87 -1.56
N ILE A 64 -2.06 -7.41 -1.97
CA ILE A 64 -1.11 -8.20 -2.75
C ILE A 64 -0.71 -9.46 -1.99
N GLY A 65 -0.37 -9.35 -0.70
CA GLY A 65 -0.01 -10.49 0.15
C GLY A 65 -1.15 -11.53 0.26
N LYS A 66 -2.39 -11.08 0.42
CA LYS A 66 -3.57 -11.97 0.41
C LYS A 66 -3.71 -12.70 -0.92
N ASN A 67 -3.55 -12.00 -2.04
CA ASN A 67 -3.64 -12.60 -3.37
C ASN A 67 -2.53 -13.64 -3.61
N ILE A 68 -1.29 -13.34 -3.17
CA ILE A 68 -0.18 -14.30 -3.22
C ILE A 68 -0.49 -15.55 -2.40
N ASN A 69 -1.03 -15.39 -1.18
CA ASN A 69 -1.42 -16.52 -0.35
C ASN A 69 -2.51 -17.36 -1.01
N GLN A 70 -3.49 -16.74 -1.66
CA GLN A 70 -4.52 -17.46 -2.42
C GLN A 70 -3.92 -18.23 -3.59
N ILE A 71 -3.03 -17.62 -4.37
CA ILE A 71 -2.33 -18.30 -5.46
C ILE A 71 -1.55 -19.51 -4.92
N ALA A 72 -0.78 -19.33 -3.85
CA ALA A 72 -0.03 -20.41 -3.21
C ALA A 72 -0.95 -21.53 -2.71
N TYR A 73 -2.09 -21.19 -2.10
CA TYR A 73 -3.11 -22.14 -1.67
C TYR A 73 -3.67 -22.94 -2.86
N HIS A 74 -4.05 -22.28 -3.95
CA HIS A 74 -4.55 -22.95 -5.16
C HIS A 74 -3.49 -23.79 -5.88
N LEU A 75 -2.23 -23.35 -5.89
CA LEU A 75 -1.12 -24.13 -6.43
C LEU A 75 -0.86 -25.36 -5.56
N ASN A 76 -0.84 -25.22 -4.24
CA ASN A 76 -0.73 -26.34 -3.32
C ASN A 76 -1.90 -27.31 -3.50
N ILE A 77 -3.14 -26.83 -3.59
CA ILE A 77 -4.29 -27.69 -3.90
C ILE A 77 -4.10 -28.38 -5.23
N ASN A 78 -3.68 -27.72 -6.31
CA ASN A 78 -3.46 -28.39 -7.60
C ASN A 78 -2.33 -29.42 -7.56
N ILE A 79 -1.31 -29.22 -6.73
CA ILE A 79 -0.22 -30.19 -6.51
C ILE A 79 -0.71 -31.37 -5.65
N PHE A 80 -1.63 -31.14 -4.71
CA PHE A 80 -2.14 -32.13 -3.76
C PHE A 80 -3.53 -32.71 -4.11
N GLU A 81 -4.22 -32.20 -5.14
CA GLU A 81 -5.37 -32.82 -5.83
C GLU A 81 -4.87 -33.99 -6.68
N ASN A 82 -4.25 -34.91 -5.96
CA ASN A 82 -3.99 -36.31 -6.27
C ASN A 82 -5.31 -37.07 -6.43
N ASN A 83 -6.17 -36.61 -7.35
CA ASN A 83 -7.18 -37.43 -8.00
C ASN A 83 -6.84 -37.64 -9.48
N LEU A 84 -5.61 -37.32 -9.89
CA LEU A 84 -5.12 -37.67 -11.23
C LEU A 84 -5.21 -39.18 -11.44
N GLU A 85 -4.81 -39.99 -10.45
CA GLU A 85 -4.93 -41.45 -10.51
C GLU A 85 -6.39 -41.91 -10.60
N ASN A 86 -7.29 -41.31 -9.82
CA ASN A 86 -8.72 -41.65 -9.85
C ASN A 86 -9.39 -41.21 -11.16
N LYS A 87 -9.07 -40.03 -11.70
CA LYS A 87 -9.55 -39.57 -13.01
C LYS A 87 -8.98 -40.42 -14.15
N ILE A 88 -7.71 -40.79 -14.09
CA ILE A 88 -7.10 -41.72 -15.06
C ILE A 88 -7.80 -43.08 -15.00
N ALA A 89 -8.06 -43.61 -13.82
CA ALA A 89 -8.78 -44.87 -13.65
C ALA A 89 -10.23 -44.79 -14.18
N GLU A 90 -10.95 -43.69 -13.92
CA GLU A 90 -12.28 -43.44 -14.48
C GLU A 90 -12.27 -43.39 -16.00
N HIS A 91 -11.33 -42.64 -16.59
CA HIS A 91 -11.19 -42.54 -18.04
C HIS A 91 -10.81 -43.87 -18.69
N LEU A 92 -9.90 -44.65 -18.10
CA LEU A 92 -9.56 -45.99 -18.59
C LEU A 92 -10.76 -46.95 -18.53
N THR A 93 -11.59 -46.83 -17.48
CA THR A 93 -12.80 -47.64 -17.33
C THR A 93 -13.84 -47.30 -18.41
N GLN A 94 -14.00 -46.01 -18.73
CA GLN A 94 -14.88 -45.56 -19.82
C GLN A 94 -14.38 -46.03 -21.19
N ILE A 95 -13.07 -45.93 -21.46
CA ILE A 95 -12.47 -46.42 -22.70
C ILE A 95 -12.71 -47.92 -22.87
N LYS A 96 -12.49 -48.72 -21.82
CA LYS A 96 -12.75 -50.17 -21.86
C LYS A 96 -14.20 -50.49 -22.21
N LYS A 97 -15.15 -49.78 -21.59
CA LYS A 97 -16.58 -49.96 -21.86
C LYS A 97 -16.92 -49.69 -23.33
N ILE A 98 -16.39 -48.62 -23.91
CA ILE A 98 -16.58 -48.27 -25.32
C ILE A 98 -15.99 -49.36 -26.24
N CYS A 99 -14.80 -49.88 -25.92
CA CYS A 99 -14.20 -50.97 -26.69
C CYS A 99 -15.04 -52.25 -26.65
N ASP A 100 -15.56 -52.62 -25.48
CA ASP A 100 -16.40 -53.80 -25.30
C ASP A 100 -17.74 -53.67 -26.05
N GLU A 101 -18.36 -52.49 -26.00
CA GLU A 101 -19.59 -52.17 -26.74
C GLU A 101 -19.36 -52.22 -28.25
N THR A 102 -18.26 -51.62 -28.73
CA THR A 102 -17.87 -51.62 -30.15
C THR A 102 -17.57 -53.05 -30.62
N GLN A 103 -16.89 -53.85 -29.82
CA GLN A 103 -16.59 -55.25 -30.16
C GLN A 103 -17.87 -56.10 -30.23
N LYS A 104 -18.83 -55.88 -29.33
CA LYS A 104 -20.15 -56.52 -29.39
C LYS A 104 -20.89 -56.14 -30.67
N GLN A 105 -20.87 -54.87 -31.06
CA GLN A 105 -21.50 -54.39 -32.29
C GLN A 105 -20.87 -55.06 -33.52
N ILE A 106 -19.54 -55.08 -33.64
CA ILE A 106 -18.82 -55.75 -34.74
C ILE A 106 -19.17 -57.24 -34.83
N ARG A 107 -19.30 -57.93 -33.69
CA ARG A 107 -19.68 -59.35 -33.65
C ARG A 107 -21.15 -59.60 -34.02
N SER A 108 -22.03 -58.63 -33.77
CA SER A 108 -23.45 -58.70 -34.14
C SER A 108 -23.73 -58.34 -35.61
N THR A 109 -22.74 -57.78 -36.31
CA THR A 109 -22.82 -57.42 -37.75
C THR A 109 -22.16 -58.47 -38.65
N LYS A 110 -21.64 -59.57 -38.09
CA LYS A 110 -21.24 -60.79 -38.80
C LYS A 110 -22.31 -61.85 -38.68
#